data_AF-A0A3D2RUU2-F1
#
_entry.id   AF-A0A3D2RUU2-F1
#
_cell.length_a   1.000
_cell.length_b   1.000
_cell.length_c   1.000
_cell.angle_alpha   90.00
_cell.angle_beta   90.00
_cell.angle_gamma   90.00
#
_symmetry.space_group_name_H-M   'P 1'
#
loop_
_entity.id
_entity.type
_entity.pdbx_description
1 polymer ?
#
loop_
_entity_poly.entity_id
_entity_poly.type
_entity_poly.pdbx_seq_one_letter_code
_entity_poly.pdbx_strand_id
1 'polypeptide(L)' 'MGLTIVDDIVNAIETGRPPKCTGEDGRQALEIAIALRESHRRGGVKVNLPLEDRKLQIMA' A
#
# COMPACT_ATOMS: atom_id res chain seq x y z
N MET A 1 -22.07 -13.15 4.81
CA MET A 1 -21.31 -12.68 5.98
C MET A 1 -19.89 -12.45 5.50
N GLY A 2 -19.60 -11.21 5.10
CA GLY A 2 -18.37 -10.85 4.42
C GLY A 2 -17.19 -10.86 5.39
N LEU A 3 -16.07 -11.41 4.96
CA LEU A 3 -14.83 -11.33 5.74
C LEU A 3 -14.49 -9.86 5.96
N THR A 4 -14.50 -9.40 7.20
CA THR A 4 -13.84 -8.14 7.51
C THR A 4 -12.33 -8.35 7.37
N ILE A 5 -11.58 -7.30 7.00
CA ILE A 5 -10.11 -7.37 6.89
C ILE A 5 -9.49 -7.87 8.20
N VAL A 6 -10.11 -7.51 9.33
CA VAL A 6 -9.71 -7.95 10.67
C VAL A 6 -9.86 -9.47 10.81
N ASP A 7 -11.00 -10.05 10.41
CA ASP A 7 -11.22 -11.50 10.51
C ASP A 7 -10.20 -12.30 9.71
N ASP A 8 -9.82 -11.81 8.53
CA ASP A 8 -8.81 -12.47 7.69
C ASP A 8 -7.43 -12.49 8.35
N ILE A 9 -7.03 -11.37 8.95
CA ILE A 9 -5.74 -11.25 9.65
C ILE A 9 -5.72 -12.15 10.87
N VAL A 10 -6.78 -12.13 11.69
CA VAL A 10 -6.88 -12.98 12.88
C VAL A 10 -6.78 -14.46 12.50
N ASN A 11 -7.57 -14.89 11.52
CA ASN A 11 -7.54 -16.28 11.06
C ASN A 11 -6.19 -16.68 10.44
N ALA A 12 -5.50 -15.77 9.74
CA ALA A 12 -4.16 -16.01 9.22
C ALA A 12 -3.14 -16.28 10.34
N ILE A 13 -3.22 -15.52 11.44
CA ILE A 13 -2.39 -15.72 12.62
C ILE A 13 -2.69 -17.06 13.28
N GLU A 14 -3.97 -17.37 13.51
CA GLU A 14 -4.39 -18.60 14.21
C GLU A 14 -4.02 -19.88 13.46
N THR A 15 -4.11 -19.85 12.13
CA THR A 15 -3.90 -21.05 11.29
C THR A 15 -2.50 -21.11 10.67
N GLY A 16 -1.69 -20.06 10.81
CA GLY A 16 -0.37 -19.96 10.18
C GLY A 16 -0.42 -19.83 8.65
N ARG A 17 -1.60 -19.64 8.05
CA ARG A 17 -1.71 -19.35 6.60
C ARG A 17 -1.30 -17.89 6.33
N PRO A 18 -0.89 -17.56 5.10
CA PRO A 18 -0.77 -16.17 4.69
C PRO A 18 -2.12 -15.42 4.75
N PRO A 19 -2.13 -14.13 5.13
CA PRO A 19 -3.31 -13.29 4.97
C PRO A 19 -3.61 -13.08 3.47
N LYS A 20 -4.85 -12.70 3.14
CA LYS A 20 -5.26 -12.41 1.77
C LYS A 20 -4.60 -11.16 1.20
N CYS A 21 -4.21 -10.24 2.08
CA CYS A 21 -3.42 -9.06 1.76
C CYS A 21 -2.24 -9.02 2.73
N THR A 22 -1.03 -9.12 2.18
CA THR A 22 0.21 -9.12 2.94
C THR A 22 0.67 -7.70 3.24
N GLY A 23 1.64 -7.55 4.14
CA GLY A 23 2.32 -6.27 4.33
C GLY A 23 3.07 -5.79 3.07
N GLU A 24 3.50 -6.72 2.21
CA GLU A 24 4.12 -6.41 0.93
C GLU A 24 3.11 -5.69 0.02
N ASP A 25 1.91 -6.24 -0.13
CA ASP A 25 0.82 -5.64 -0.91
C ASP A 25 0.48 -4.22 -0.41
N GLY A 26 0.38 -4.05 0.91
CA GLY A 26 0.10 -2.75 1.53
C GLY A 26 1.19 -1.70 1.26
N ARG A 27 2.47 -2.09 1.33
CA ARG A 27 3.59 -1.17 1.02
C ARG A 27 3.66 -0.82 -0.48
N GLN A 28 3.34 -1.74 -1.38
CA GLN A 28 3.25 -1.44 -2.81
C GLN A 28 2.09 -0.47 -3.10
N ALA A 29 0.93 -0.68 -2.48
CA ALA A 29 -0.21 0.23 -2.59
C ALA A 29 0.11 1.63 -2.05
N LEU A 30 0.83 1.72 -0.93
CA LEU A 30 1.28 2.99 -0.36
C LEU A 30 2.28 3.71 -1.29
N GLU A 31 3.22 2.98 -1.89
CA GLU A 31 4.18 3.56 -2.84
C GLU A 31 3.47 4.13 -4.07
N ILE A 32 2.45 3.44 -4.58
CA ILE A 32 1.58 3.95 -5.66
C ILE A 32 0.86 5.24 -5.22
N ALA A 33 0.27 5.26 -4.02
CA ALA A 33 -0.42 6.44 -3.51
C ALA A 33 0.51 7.67 -3.40
N ILE A 34 1.74 7.47 -2.93
CA ILE A 34 2.75 8.53 -2.86
C ILE A 34 3.15 8.99 -4.27
N ALA A 35 3.33 8.06 -5.22
CA ALA A 35 3.66 8.38 -6.61
C ALA A 35 2.55 9.18 -7.31
N LEU A 36 1.27 8.88 -7.04
CA LEU A 36 0.13 9.65 -7.54
C LEU A 36 0.14 11.09 -7.01
N ARG A 37 0.38 11.27 -5.70
CA ARG A 37 0.52 12.60 -5.10
C ARG A 37 1.69 13.37 -5.73
N GLU A 38 2.82 12.71 -5.94
CA GLU A 38 4.00 13.33 -6.53
C GLU A 38 3.80 13.69 -8.01
N SER A 39 3.12 12.81 -8.76
CA SER A 39 2.68 13.09 -10.12
C SER A 39 1.83 14.36 -10.16
N HIS A 40 0.81 14.45 -9.30
CA HIS A 40 -0.03 15.64 -9.20
C HIS A 40 0.77 16.91 -8.88
N ARG A 41 1.70 16.87 -7.90
CA ARG A 41 2.57 18.01 -7.55
C ARG A 41 3.46 18.48 -8.69
N ARG A 42 3.85 17.57 -9.59
CA ARG A 42 4.66 17.86 -10.79
C ARG A 42 3.82 18.21 -12.03
N GLY A 43 2.51 18.42 -11.88
CA GLY A 43 1.62 18.77 -12.99
C GLY A 43 1.07 17.56 -13.77
N GLY A 44 0.94 16.40 -13.13
CA GLY A 44 0.36 15.20 -13.72
C GLY A 44 1.29 14.37 -14.60
N VAL A 45 2.61 14.48 -14.39
CA VAL A 45 3.61 13.72 -15.17
C VAL A 45 3.72 12.27 -14.71
N LYS A 46 4.16 11.38 -15.61
CA LYS A 46 4.47 10.00 -15.26
C LYS A 46 5.59 9.96 -14.22
N VAL A 47 5.35 9.23 -13.12
CA VAL A 47 6.35 8.92 -12.10
C VAL A 47 6.70 7.45 -12.21
N ASN A 48 7.99 7.12 -12.25
CA ASN A 48 8.45 5.73 -12.29
C ASN A 48 8.51 5.16 -10.87
N LEU A 49 8.22 3.86 -10.76
CA LEU A 49 8.36 3.09 -9.54
C LEU A 49 9.58 2.15 -9.65
N PRO A 50 10.26 1.85 -8.54
CA PRO A 50 10.04 2.40 -7.20
C PRO A 50 10.43 3.89 -7.12
N LEU A 51 9.87 4.60 -6.13
CA LEU A 51 10.21 6.01 -5.90
C LEU A 51 11.67 6.14 -5.48
N GLU A 52 12.41 7.00 -6.18
CA GLU A 52 13.81 7.29 -5.87
C GLU A 52 13.95 8.01 -4.52
N ASP A 53 13.11 9.03 -4.26
CA ASP A 53 13.09 9.73 -2.99
C ASP A 53 12.19 9.02 -1.97
N ARG A 54 12.83 8.31 -1.04
CA ARG A 54 12.18 7.57 0.06
C ARG A 54 11.66 8.48 1.19
N LYS A 55 11.88 9.80 1.13
CA LYS A 55 11.34 10.76 2.09
C LYS A 55 9.94 11.26 1.71
N LEU A 56 9.46 10.96 0.51
CA LEU A 56 8.11 11.32 0.08
C LEU A 56 7.06 10.59 0.94
N GLN A 57 6.02 11.32 1.34
CA GLN A 57 4.98 10.84 2.24
C GLN A 57 3.61 11.42 1.85
N ILE A 58 2.54 10.76 2.29
CA ILE A 58 1.20 11.34 2.30
C ILE A 58 1.12 12.28 3.51
N MET A 59 0.88 13.56 3.26
CA MET A 59 0.71 14.57 4.30
C MET A 59 -0.77 14.94 4.39
N ALA A 60 -1.26 15.14 5.62
CA ALA A 60 -2.60 15.67 5.90
C ALA A 60 -2.70 17.17 5.57
#